data_AF-A0A9P9Q8A5-F1
#
_entry.id   AF-A0A9P9Q8A5-F1
#
_cell.length_a   1.000
_cell.length_b   1.000
_cell.length_c   1.000
_cell.angle_alpha   90.00
_cell.angle_beta   90.00
_cell.angle_gamma   90.00
#
_symmetry.space_group_name_H-M   'P 1'
#
loop_
_entity.id
_entity.type
_entity.pdbx_description
1 polymer ?
#
loop_
_entity_poly.entity_id
_entity_poly.type
_entity_poly.pdbx_seq_one_letter_code
_entity_poly.pdbx_strand_id
1 'polypeptide(L)'
;MTTRYRVESVFEPEGQSVEAQASVAQQRYAEIFRDVENIINDHIEYQKAGKPERSKLKLLVPSVANFFTPLALHDAFIWQDRRRCISFRRFVPPSFNDVRLVLNTAQIMSLVRTGPLDLVTFDGDVTLYDDGMCLTPDNPVIEKILRLIRRGSKIGIVTAAGYTEAHKYYERVYGLLNAIQNEDLPLDAKENLIIMGGESNYCFKFDANSPSLLRLVPREEWLLKEMMLWTEADVTELLDIAEASLKDTVRNMRMAATIVRKERAVGIIPRDGQKFCRETLEETVLIVQKILEMSEVGQRLPFCAFNGGNDVFVDIGDKSWGVLACQRIFGGIEGGKTLHVGDQFLSAGANDFKARLACTTAWIANPLETCQLLDEIAELDEMQQRKTR
;
A
#
# COMPACT_ATOMS: atom_id res chain seq x y z
N MET A 1 -4.49 43.50 13.43
CA MET A 1 -3.97 42.70 14.56
C MET A 1 -3.08 41.62 13.98
N THR A 2 -1.78 41.87 14.01
CA THR A 2 -0.74 41.00 13.45
C THR A 2 -0.29 40.05 14.55
N THR A 3 -0.66 38.78 14.47
CA THR A 3 -0.20 37.75 15.39
C THR A 3 1.29 37.51 15.13
N ARG A 4 2.15 38.14 15.93
CA ARG A 4 3.59 37.87 15.90
C ARG A 4 3.82 36.45 16.42
N TYR A 5 4.35 35.57 15.57
CA TYR A 5 4.95 34.32 16.02
C TYR A 5 6.16 34.66 16.88
N ARG A 6 6.01 34.60 18.20
CA ARG A 6 7.12 34.71 19.14
C ARG A 6 7.76 33.33 19.21
N VAL A 7 8.98 33.20 18.69
CA VAL A 7 9.84 32.06 19.02
C VAL A 7 10.31 32.31 20.45
N GLU A 8 9.62 31.73 21.43
CA GLU A 8 10.00 31.82 22.83
C GLU A 8 11.35 31.11 23.01
N SER A 9 12.34 31.84 23.53
CA SER A 9 13.68 31.35 23.79
C SER A 9 13.66 30.32 24.92
N VAL A 10 14.38 29.20 24.75
CA VAL A 10 14.58 28.12 25.75
C VAL A 10 15.22 28.61 27.07
N PHE A 11 15.65 29.86 27.14
CA PHE A 11 16.22 30.49 28.33
C PHE A 11 15.25 31.53 28.89
N GLU A 12 14.14 31.10 29.46
CA GLU A 12 13.37 31.94 30.39
C GLU A 12 13.51 31.39 31.81
N PRO A 13 14.11 32.16 32.75
CA PRO A 13 14.23 31.75 34.15
C PRO A 13 12.87 31.68 34.89
N GLU A 14 11.81 32.22 34.28
CA GLU A 14 10.42 32.22 34.79
C GLU A 14 9.41 31.74 33.72
N GLY A 15 9.87 30.98 32.71
CA GLY A 15 9.04 30.56 31.58
C GLY A 15 7.96 29.53 31.95
N GLN A 16 6.86 29.48 31.17
CA GLN A 16 5.89 28.38 31.27
C GLN A 16 6.61 27.04 31.18
N SER A 17 6.24 26.07 32.03
CA SER A 17 6.88 24.76 32.03
C SER A 17 6.76 24.11 30.64
N VAL A 18 7.74 23.29 30.27
CA VAL A 18 7.76 22.58 28.97
C VAL A 18 6.46 21.79 28.78
N GLU A 19 5.93 21.25 29.86
CA GLU A 19 4.65 20.52 29.92
C GLU A 19 3.45 21.43 29.61
N ALA A 20 3.42 22.65 30.15
CA ALA A 20 2.35 23.61 29.84
C ALA A 20 2.35 23.99 28.36
N GLN A 21 3.53 24.29 27.80
CA GLN A 21 3.67 24.57 26.37
C GLN A 21 3.31 23.36 25.51
N ALA A 22 3.65 22.13 25.95
CA ALA A 22 3.32 20.90 25.22
C ALA A 22 1.82 20.65 25.22
N SER A 23 1.15 20.86 26.36
CA SER A 23 -0.30 20.75 26.48
C SER A 23 -1.03 21.70 25.51
N VAL A 24 -0.59 22.97 25.45
CA VAL A 24 -1.16 23.95 24.50
C VAL A 24 -0.91 23.52 23.04
N ALA A 25 0.29 23.03 22.71
CA ALA A 25 0.60 22.57 21.37
C ALA A 25 -0.22 21.32 20.98
N GLN A 26 -0.32 20.34 21.87
CA GLN A 26 -1.12 19.13 21.68
C GLN A 26 -2.59 19.50 21.44
N GLN A 27 -3.16 20.38 22.25
CA GLN A 27 -4.54 20.82 22.08
C GLN A 27 -4.77 21.44 20.69
N ARG A 28 -3.90 22.35 20.26
CA ARG A 28 -4.03 23.01 18.95
C ARG A 28 -3.89 22.03 17.79
N TYR A 29 -2.92 21.12 17.84
CA TYR A 29 -2.76 20.12 16.80
C TYR A 29 -3.95 19.15 16.76
N ALA A 30 -4.44 18.70 17.91
CA ALA A 30 -5.63 17.86 17.99
C ALA A 30 -6.87 18.56 17.43
N GLU A 31 -7.05 19.86 17.71
CA GLU A 31 -8.11 20.70 17.14
C GLU A 31 -8.04 20.75 15.60
N ILE A 32 -6.84 20.95 15.03
CA ILE A 32 -6.65 20.94 13.57
C ILE A 32 -7.01 19.57 12.98
N PHE A 33 -6.56 18.47 13.60
CA PHE A 33 -6.89 17.13 13.13
C PHE A 33 -8.40 16.86 13.19
N ARG A 34 -9.10 17.35 14.22
CA ARG A 34 -10.57 17.27 14.31
C ARG A 34 -11.27 18.06 13.20
N ASP A 35 -10.77 19.25 12.86
CA ASP A 35 -11.34 20.06 11.78
C ASP A 35 -11.16 19.37 10.43
N VAL A 36 -10.00 18.76 10.17
CA VAL A 36 -9.75 17.96 8.97
C VAL A 36 -10.64 16.71 8.95
N GLU A 37 -10.79 16.03 10.09
CA GLU A 37 -11.68 14.87 10.24
C GLU A 37 -13.13 15.23 9.88
N ASN A 38 -13.63 16.38 10.31
CA ASN A 38 -14.96 16.85 9.93
C ASN A 38 -15.10 17.10 8.42
N ILE A 39 -14.07 17.62 7.77
CA ILE A 39 -14.05 17.83 6.31
C ILE A 39 -14.02 16.49 5.56
N ILE A 40 -13.34 15.47 6.09
CA ILE A 40 -13.34 14.12 5.53
C ILE A 40 -14.71 13.45 5.71
N ASN A 41 -15.32 13.60 6.88
CA ASN A 41 -16.66 13.07 7.12
C ASN A 41 -17.71 13.71 6.19
N ASP A 42 -17.64 15.03 5.95
CA ASP A 42 -18.45 15.71 4.92
C ASP A 42 -18.24 15.09 3.53
N HIS A 43 -16.98 14.84 3.15
CA HIS A 43 -16.66 14.19 1.88
C HIS A 43 -17.28 12.79 1.76
N ILE A 44 -17.20 11.98 2.83
CA ILE A 44 -17.80 10.64 2.87
C ILE A 44 -19.32 10.71 2.65
N GLU A 45 -20.01 11.68 3.24
CA GLU A 45 -21.45 11.84 3.04
C GLU A 45 -21.81 12.23 1.60
N TYR A 46 -21.04 13.14 0.99
CA TYR A 46 -21.19 13.46 -0.43
C TYR A 46 -20.87 12.28 -1.36
N GLN A 47 -19.85 11.48 -1.02
CA GLN A 47 -19.51 10.25 -1.74
C GLN A 47 -20.67 9.26 -1.71
N LYS A 48 -21.27 9.01 -0.54
CA LYS A 48 -22.47 8.15 -0.39
C LYS A 48 -23.67 8.68 -1.17
N ALA A 49 -23.82 10.00 -1.25
CA ALA A 49 -24.85 10.65 -2.05
C ALA A 49 -24.58 10.63 -3.58
N GLY A 50 -23.47 10.03 -4.02
CA GLY A 50 -23.06 9.97 -5.42
C GLY A 50 -22.65 11.33 -6.00
N LYS A 51 -22.25 12.28 -5.15
CA LYS A 51 -21.89 13.66 -5.51
C LYS A 51 -20.57 14.13 -4.85
N PRO A 52 -19.48 13.33 -4.89
CA PRO A 52 -18.23 13.66 -4.19
C PRO A 52 -17.61 14.99 -4.65
N GLU A 53 -17.88 15.42 -5.90
CA GLU A 53 -17.43 16.69 -6.49
C GLU A 53 -17.95 17.93 -5.76
N ARG A 54 -19.02 17.79 -4.97
CA ARG A 54 -19.63 18.90 -4.21
C ARG A 54 -19.03 19.09 -2.81
N SER A 55 -18.24 18.13 -2.35
CA SER A 55 -17.62 18.21 -1.03
C SER A 55 -16.54 19.30 -0.97
N LYS A 56 -16.37 19.91 0.20
CA LYS A 56 -15.31 20.89 0.41
C LYS A 56 -13.92 20.28 0.22
N LEU A 57 -13.73 19.03 0.64
CA LEU A 57 -12.45 18.33 0.51
C LEU A 57 -12.02 18.17 -0.95
N LYS A 58 -12.95 17.81 -1.85
CA LYS A 58 -12.64 17.62 -3.27
C LYS A 58 -12.24 18.94 -3.95
N LEU A 59 -12.80 20.06 -3.51
CA LEU A 59 -12.40 21.39 -3.98
C LEU A 59 -10.97 21.76 -3.53
N LEU A 60 -10.62 21.44 -2.28
CA LEU A 60 -9.30 21.74 -1.71
C LEU A 60 -8.20 20.78 -2.20
N VAL A 61 -8.56 19.52 -2.41
CA VAL A 61 -7.66 18.45 -2.84
C VAL A 61 -8.31 17.71 -4.03
N PRO A 62 -8.20 18.23 -5.26
CA PRO A 62 -8.84 17.63 -6.44
C PRO A 62 -8.43 16.17 -6.70
N SER A 63 -7.23 15.78 -6.26
CA SER A 63 -6.68 14.43 -6.37
C SER A 63 -7.13 13.47 -5.26
N VAL A 64 -7.97 13.90 -4.31
CA VAL A 64 -8.49 13.04 -3.25
C VAL A 64 -9.34 11.92 -3.86
N ALA A 65 -9.10 10.70 -3.39
CA ALA A 65 -9.82 9.50 -3.75
C ALA A 65 -10.98 9.25 -2.78
N ASN A 66 -11.64 8.10 -2.93
CA ASN A 66 -12.71 7.69 -2.03
C ASN A 66 -12.17 7.36 -0.63
N PHE A 67 -12.99 7.58 0.38
CA PHE A 67 -12.77 7.07 1.73
C PHE A 67 -13.69 5.88 1.98
N PHE A 68 -13.12 4.80 2.53
CA PHE A 68 -13.86 3.58 2.86
C PHE A 68 -14.34 3.57 4.32
N THR A 69 -13.71 4.38 5.16
CA THR A 69 -14.03 4.54 6.58
C THR A 69 -13.90 6.01 6.96
N PRO A 70 -14.63 6.49 8.00
CA PRO A 70 -14.27 7.73 8.69
C PRO A 70 -12.83 7.65 9.19
N LEU A 71 -12.15 8.78 9.40
CA LEU A 71 -10.80 8.79 9.97
C LEU A 71 -10.82 9.46 11.34
N ALA A 72 -10.54 8.72 12.41
CA ALA A 72 -10.46 9.25 13.78
C ALA A 72 -9.15 10.03 14.01
N LEU A 73 -8.91 11.09 13.23
CA LEU A 73 -7.66 11.85 13.20
C LEU A 73 -7.35 12.51 14.53
N HIS A 74 -8.35 13.04 15.23
CA HIS A 74 -8.13 13.64 16.55
C HIS A 74 -7.52 12.63 17.52
N ASP A 75 -8.16 11.46 17.64
CA ASP A 75 -7.72 10.41 18.56
C ASP A 75 -6.39 9.78 18.13
N ALA A 76 -6.20 9.62 16.82
CA ALA A 76 -4.97 9.13 16.23
C ALA A 76 -3.78 10.06 16.50
N PHE A 77 -4.00 11.38 16.43
CA PHE A 77 -2.98 12.35 16.79
C PHE A 77 -2.60 12.23 18.26
N ILE A 78 -3.58 12.18 19.18
CA ILE A 78 -3.30 12.02 20.61
C ILE A 78 -2.54 10.71 20.88
N TRP A 79 -2.88 9.64 20.16
CA TRP A 79 -2.22 8.35 20.26
C TRP A 79 -0.76 8.37 19.83
N GLN A 80 -0.46 8.99 18.69
CA GLN A 80 0.92 9.12 18.19
C GLN A 80 1.71 10.15 18.99
N ASP A 81 1.11 11.24 19.43
CA ASP A 81 1.77 12.27 20.24
C ASP A 81 2.28 11.70 21.57
N ARG A 82 1.52 10.81 22.22
CA ARG A 82 1.96 10.11 23.44
C ARG A 82 3.21 9.24 23.24
N ARG A 83 3.41 8.71 22.03
CA ARG A 83 4.54 7.81 21.70
C ARG A 83 5.75 8.57 21.17
N ARG A 84 5.50 9.64 20.43
CA ARG A 84 6.51 10.38 19.66
C ARG A 84 6.83 11.75 20.23
N CYS A 85 6.12 12.18 21.26
CA CYS A 85 6.29 13.47 21.92
C CYS A 85 6.28 14.64 20.91
N ILE A 86 5.36 14.60 19.93
CA ILE A 86 5.28 15.55 18.82
C ILE A 86 5.12 16.98 19.34
N SER A 87 4.21 17.18 20.30
CA SER A 87 3.85 18.43 20.95
C SER A 87 4.92 18.97 21.91
N PHE A 88 5.82 18.11 22.38
CA PHE A 88 6.94 18.49 23.24
C PHE A 88 8.11 19.09 22.46
N ARG A 89 8.17 18.88 21.14
CA ARG A 89 9.23 19.47 20.31
C ARG A 89 9.12 21.00 20.30
N ARG A 90 10.25 21.68 20.49
CA ARG A 90 10.31 23.17 20.53
C ARG A 90 10.90 23.79 19.28
N PHE A 91 11.73 23.06 18.56
CA PHE A 91 12.45 23.55 17.38
C PHE A 91 12.05 22.87 16.07
N VAL A 92 11.35 21.74 16.17
CA VAL A 92 11.00 20.91 15.02
C VAL A 92 9.48 20.72 15.03
N PRO A 93 8.76 21.28 14.05
CA PRO A 93 7.31 21.07 13.93
C PRO A 93 7.00 19.61 13.54
N PRO A 94 5.72 19.18 13.56
CA PRO A 94 5.31 17.90 13.00
C PRO A 94 5.81 17.75 11.56
N SER A 95 6.50 16.65 11.29
CA SER A 95 7.04 16.34 9.96
C SER A 95 6.00 15.64 9.09
N PHE A 96 6.33 15.48 7.80
CA PHE A 96 5.55 14.65 6.88
C PHE A 96 5.32 13.23 7.45
N ASN A 97 6.36 12.61 7.99
CA ASN A 97 6.27 11.27 8.57
C ASN A 97 5.39 11.22 9.81
N ASP A 98 5.36 12.29 10.62
CA ASP A 98 4.45 12.35 11.76
C ASP A 98 2.98 12.35 11.29
N VAL A 99 2.66 13.16 10.28
CA VAL A 99 1.29 13.22 9.72
C VAL A 99 0.92 11.89 9.04
N ARG A 100 1.84 11.28 8.28
CA ARG A 100 1.65 9.97 7.64
C ARG A 100 1.28 8.90 8.66
N LEU A 101 1.96 8.87 9.79
CA LEU A 101 1.72 7.85 10.81
C LEU A 101 0.45 8.12 11.63
N VAL A 102 0.09 9.39 11.84
CA VAL A 102 -1.24 9.75 12.35
C VAL A 102 -2.34 9.27 11.40
N LEU A 103 -2.17 9.41 10.09
CA LEU A 103 -3.12 8.89 9.09
C LEU A 103 -3.21 7.36 9.09
N ASN A 104 -2.07 6.66 9.21
CA ASN A 104 -2.08 5.20 9.35
C ASN A 104 -2.84 4.77 10.61
N THR A 105 -2.55 5.42 11.74
CA THR A 105 -3.24 5.18 13.03
C THR A 105 -4.74 5.41 12.90
N ALA A 106 -5.16 6.51 12.27
CA ALA A 106 -6.57 6.86 12.11
C ALA A 106 -7.33 5.83 11.28
N GLN A 107 -6.71 5.29 10.24
CA GLN A 107 -7.28 4.21 9.44
C GLN A 107 -7.46 2.93 10.27
N ILE A 108 -6.42 2.52 11.01
CA ILE A 108 -6.49 1.35 11.89
C ILE A 108 -7.58 1.53 12.94
N MET A 109 -7.59 2.67 13.65
CA MET A 109 -8.59 2.95 14.68
C MET A 109 -10.00 2.81 14.13
N SER A 110 -10.26 3.32 12.93
CA SER A 110 -11.58 3.23 12.31
C SER A 110 -11.94 1.80 11.91
N LEU A 111 -11.00 1.06 11.31
CA LEU A 111 -11.19 -0.35 10.95
C LEU A 111 -11.54 -1.19 12.19
N VAL A 112 -10.72 -1.09 13.23
CA VAL A 112 -10.90 -1.81 14.50
C VAL A 112 -12.21 -1.42 15.20
N ARG A 113 -12.62 -0.15 15.15
CA ARG A 113 -13.91 0.31 15.72
C ARG A 113 -15.10 -0.28 14.99
N THR A 114 -15.00 -0.53 13.68
CA THR A 114 -16.08 -1.09 12.87
C THR A 114 -16.20 -2.61 12.94
N GLY A 115 -15.18 -3.30 13.46
CA GLY A 115 -15.16 -4.75 13.58
C GLY A 115 -13.75 -5.32 13.41
N PRO A 116 -13.60 -6.66 13.42
CA PRO A 116 -12.33 -7.29 13.07
C PRO A 116 -11.94 -6.96 11.62
N LEU A 117 -10.63 -6.92 11.37
CA LEU A 117 -10.09 -6.83 10.01
C LEU A 117 -10.34 -8.14 9.26
N ASP A 118 -11.13 -8.08 8.18
CA ASP A 118 -11.48 -9.25 7.39
C ASP A 118 -10.36 -9.61 6.41
N LEU A 119 -9.70 -8.60 5.80
CA LEU A 119 -8.60 -8.79 4.85
C LEU A 119 -7.46 -7.80 5.11
N VAL A 120 -6.23 -8.31 5.18
CA VAL A 120 -5.02 -7.49 5.14
C VAL A 120 -4.21 -7.89 3.91
N THR A 121 -3.94 -6.92 3.04
CA THR A 121 -3.05 -7.13 1.89
C THR A 121 -1.73 -6.42 2.13
N PHE A 122 -0.64 -7.04 1.70
CA PHE A 122 0.71 -6.51 1.83
C PHE A 122 1.32 -6.36 0.45
N ASP A 123 2.02 -5.27 0.23
CA ASP A 123 3.07 -5.25 -0.78
C ASP A 123 4.22 -6.18 -0.37
N GLY A 124 4.98 -6.66 -1.35
CA GLY A 124 6.15 -7.52 -1.14
C GLY A 124 7.37 -6.69 -0.73
N ASP A 125 8.11 -6.23 -1.74
CA ASP A 125 9.36 -5.50 -1.58
C ASP A 125 9.19 -4.22 -0.75
N VAL A 126 10.17 -3.92 0.10
CA VAL A 126 10.24 -2.73 0.98
C VAL A 126 9.13 -2.64 2.03
N THR A 127 8.19 -3.59 2.02
CA THR A 127 7.08 -3.69 2.97
C THR A 127 7.21 -4.90 3.88
N LEU A 128 7.42 -6.10 3.33
CA LEU A 128 7.60 -7.33 4.13
C LEU A 128 9.09 -7.67 4.36
N TYR A 129 9.94 -7.30 3.42
CA TYR A 129 11.38 -7.54 3.41
C TYR A 129 12.09 -6.42 2.64
N ASP A 130 13.38 -6.25 2.86
CA ASP A 130 14.18 -5.24 2.16
C ASP A 130 14.22 -5.53 0.64
N ASP A 131 14.46 -4.48 -0.15
CA ASP A 131 14.46 -4.54 -1.62
C ASP A 131 15.34 -5.68 -2.17
N GLY A 132 14.73 -6.54 -3.00
CA GLY A 132 15.40 -7.67 -3.64
C GLY A 132 15.70 -8.85 -2.70
N MET A 133 15.29 -8.79 -1.43
CA MET A 133 15.44 -9.86 -0.46
C MET A 133 14.22 -10.80 -0.44
N CYS A 134 14.26 -11.75 0.49
CA CYS A 134 13.22 -12.74 0.72
C CYS A 134 12.76 -12.69 2.18
N LEU A 135 11.53 -13.12 2.44
CA LEU A 135 11.00 -13.26 3.78
C LEU A 135 11.56 -14.53 4.45
N THR A 136 12.59 -14.36 5.25
CA THR A 136 13.27 -15.45 5.98
C THR A 136 12.51 -15.83 7.27
N PRO A 137 12.68 -17.06 7.79
CA PRO A 137 11.92 -17.55 8.95
C PRO A 137 12.10 -16.74 10.25
N ASP A 138 13.22 -16.03 10.38
CA ASP A 138 13.55 -15.19 11.53
C ASP A 138 12.93 -13.78 11.45
N ASN A 139 12.27 -13.43 10.35
CA ASN A 139 11.66 -12.12 10.20
C ASN A 139 10.47 -11.94 11.18
N PRO A 140 10.49 -10.90 12.03
CA PRO A 140 9.48 -10.70 13.07
C PRO A 140 8.07 -10.42 12.55
N VAL A 141 7.90 -10.06 11.27
CA VAL A 141 6.59 -9.84 10.66
C VAL A 141 5.78 -11.14 10.56
N ILE A 142 6.44 -12.30 10.47
CA ILE A 142 5.77 -13.60 10.28
C ILE A 142 4.81 -13.88 11.42
N GLU A 143 5.26 -13.80 12.67
CA GLU A 143 4.40 -14.05 13.84
C GLU A 143 3.24 -13.04 13.94
N LYS A 144 3.42 -11.82 13.46
CA LYS A 144 2.37 -10.79 13.43
C LYS A 144 1.31 -11.12 12.37
N ILE A 145 1.71 -11.62 11.21
CA ILE A 145 0.80 -12.13 10.17
C ILE A 145 0.08 -13.39 10.67
N LEU A 146 0.78 -14.33 11.32
CA LEU A 146 0.16 -15.52 11.91
C LEU A 146 -0.89 -15.15 12.96
N ARG A 147 -0.64 -14.10 13.77
CA ARG A 147 -1.64 -13.58 14.71
C ARG A 147 -2.92 -13.09 14.01
N LEU A 148 -2.80 -12.43 12.85
CA LEU A 148 -3.97 -12.04 12.04
C LEU A 148 -4.72 -13.28 11.53
N ILE A 149 -4.01 -14.28 10.99
CA ILE A 149 -4.61 -15.53 10.51
C ILE A 149 -5.34 -16.26 11.64
N ARG A 150 -4.73 -16.38 12.83
CA ARG A 150 -5.34 -16.99 14.03
C ARG A 150 -6.61 -16.27 14.47
N ARG A 151 -6.75 -14.97 14.16
CA ARG A 151 -7.96 -14.16 14.42
C ARG A 151 -9.00 -14.24 13.30
N GLY A 152 -8.71 -14.97 12.22
CA GLY A 152 -9.62 -15.20 11.10
C GLY A 152 -9.43 -14.24 9.92
N SER A 153 -8.51 -13.28 10.00
CA SER A 153 -8.20 -12.37 8.90
C SER A 153 -7.63 -13.15 7.70
N LYS A 154 -8.05 -12.74 6.51
CA LYS A 154 -7.50 -13.21 5.24
C LYS A 154 -6.25 -12.39 4.91
N ILE A 155 -5.28 -13.01 4.25
CA ILE A 155 -4.00 -12.39 3.90
C ILE A 155 -3.80 -12.43 2.38
N GLY A 156 -3.54 -11.27 1.79
CA GLY A 156 -3.08 -11.16 0.40
C GLY A 156 -1.67 -10.60 0.34
N ILE A 157 -0.82 -11.14 -0.53
CA ILE A 157 0.47 -10.52 -0.87
C ILE A 157 0.37 -10.07 -2.33
N VAL A 158 0.36 -8.77 -2.58
CA VAL A 158 0.22 -8.19 -3.93
C VAL A 158 1.56 -7.62 -4.34
N THR A 159 2.20 -8.19 -5.36
CA THR A 159 3.55 -7.83 -5.77
C THR A 159 3.64 -7.55 -7.27
N ALA A 160 4.47 -6.58 -7.63
CA ALA A 160 4.83 -6.30 -9.03
C ALA A 160 5.63 -7.45 -9.67
N ALA A 161 6.25 -8.33 -8.88
CA ALA A 161 6.95 -9.49 -9.40
C ALA A 161 5.96 -10.45 -10.12
N GLY A 162 6.06 -10.52 -11.44
CA GLY A 162 5.22 -11.37 -12.30
C GLY A 162 5.97 -12.59 -12.84
N TYR A 163 5.64 -13.76 -12.30
CA TYR A 163 6.12 -15.08 -12.71
C TYR A 163 4.94 -16.02 -12.94
N THR A 164 5.08 -16.96 -13.88
CA THR A 164 4.10 -18.03 -14.10
C THR A 164 4.32 -19.22 -13.15
N GLU A 165 5.52 -19.32 -12.57
CA GLU A 165 5.96 -20.44 -11.75
C GLU A 165 5.77 -20.17 -10.25
N ALA A 166 5.02 -21.03 -9.56
CA ALA A 166 4.76 -20.92 -8.12
C ALA A 166 6.06 -20.91 -7.28
N HIS A 167 7.09 -21.62 -7.73
CA HIS A 167 8.35 -21.76 -7.00
C HIS A 167 9.07 -20.42 -6.79
N LYS A 168 9.01 -19.51 -7.77
CA LYS A 168 9.63 -18.18 -7.66
C LYS A 168 8.96 -17.32 -6.59
N TYR A 169 7.66 -17.46 -6.40
CA TYR A 169 6.96 -16.82 -5.28
C TYR A 169 7.31 -17.47 -3.95
N TYR A 170 7.41 -18.81 -3.92
CA TYR A 170 7.87 -19.52 -2.73
C TYR A 170 9.23 -19.02 -2.27
N GLU A 171 10.21 -18.89 -3.15
CA GLU A 171 11.55 -18.38 -2.80
C GLU A 171 11.50 -17.00 -2.12
N ARG A 172 10.59 -16.11 -2.57
CA ARG A 172 10.45 -14.77 -1.99
C ARG A 172 9.78 -14.78 -0.61
N VAL A 173 8.88 -15.72 -0.32
CA VAL A 173 8.10 -15.75 0.94
C VAL A 173 8.16 -17.06 1.73
N TYR A 174 9.21 -17.86 1.52
CA TYR A 174 9.31 -19.22 2.09
C TYR A 174 9.24 -19.24 3.61
N GLY A 175 9.74 -18.22 4.31
CA GLY A 175 9.67 -18.13 5.77
C GLY A 175 8.23 -18.13 6.27
N LEU A 176 7.35 -17.33 5.63
CA LEU A 176 5.93 -17.28 5.98
C LEU A 176 5.20 -18.56 5.59
N LEU A 177 5.43 -19.08 4.37
CA LEU A 177 4.74 -20.28 3.90
C LEU A 177 5.06 -21.50 4.78
N ASN A 178 6.33 -21.69 5.13
CA ASN A 178 6.74 -22.76 6.02
C ASN A 178 6.21 -22.56 7.44
N ALA A 179 6.13 -21.33 7.93
CA ALA A 179 5.53 -21.05 9.22
C ALA A 179 4.03 -21.42 9.24
N ILE A 180 3.25 -21.04 8.21
CA ILE A 180 1.84 -21.43 8.07
C ILE A 180 1.69 -22.96 7.97
N GLN A 181 2.56 -23.63 7.22
CA GLN A 181 2.55 -25.09 7.10
C GLN A 181 2.72 -25.77 8.46
N ASN A 182 3.62 -25.25 9.31
CA ASN A 182 3.97 -25.81 10.60
C ASN A 182 3.03 -25.38 11.75
N GLU A 183 2.21 -24.35 11.56
CA GLU A 183 1.23 -23.91 12.55
C GLU A 183 0.11 -24.95 12.76
N ASP A 184 -0.36 -25.05 14.01
CA ASP A 184 -1.53 -25.85 14.37
C ASP A 184 -2.82 -25.06 14.07
N LEU A 185 -3.07 -24.87 12.78
CA LEU A 185 -4.23 -24.17 12.23
C LEU A 185 -5.09 -25.14 11.41
N PRO A 186 -6.42 -25.01 11.46
CA PRO A 186 -7.31 -25.67 10.51
C PRO A 186 -6.89 -25.40 9.05
N LEU A 187 -7.10 -26.36 8.15
CA LEU A 187 -6.67 -26.25 6.76
C LEU A 187 -7.29 -25.04 6.05
N ASP A 188 -8.56 -24.76 6.32
CA ASP A 188 -9.27 -23.58 5.82
C ASP A 188 -8.66 -22.27 6.34
N ALA A 189 -8.08 -22.27 7.53
CA ALA A 189 -7.33 -21.12 8.05
C ALA A 189 -5.98 -20.94 7.34
N LYS A 190 -5.26 -22.04 7.04
CA LYS A 190 -4.00 -21.98 6.27
C LYS A 190 -4.22 -21.51 4.84
N GLU A 191 -5.35 -21.90 4.25
CA GLU A 191 -5.80 -21.49 2.92
C GLU A 191 -6.21 -20.01 2.83
N ASN A 192 -6.18 -19.25 3.92
CA ASN A 192 -6.48 -17.81 3.93
C ASN A 192 -5.34 -16.94 3.41
N LEU A 193 -4.27 -17.52 2.88
CA LEU A 193 -3.19 -16.81 2.21
C LEU A 193 -3.29 -16.95 0.69
N ILE A 194 -3.27 -15.81 0.00
CA ILE A 194 -3.09 -15.72 -1.45
C ILE A 194 -1.94 -14.78 -1.81
N ILE A 195 -1.32 -15.04 -2.96
CA ILE A 195 -0.30 -14.20 -3.56
C ILE A 195 -0.80 -13.76 -4.93
N MET A 196 -0.88 -12.46 -5.16
CA MET A 196 -1.18 -11.85 -6.44
C MET A 196 0.11 -11.27 -7.04
N GLY A 197 0.57 -11.89 -8.12
CA GLY A 197 1.80 -11.54 -8.80
C GLY A 197 1.57 -10.78 -10.11
N GLY A 198 2.59 -10.01 -10.51
CA GLY A 198 2.50 -9.09 -11.65
C GLY A 198 1.38 -8.07 -11.45
N GLU A 199 1.25 -7.57 -10.22
CA GLU A 199 0.19 -6.72 -9.69
C GLU A 199 -1.22 -7.34 -9.67
N SER A 200 -1.70 -7.83 -10.81
CA SER A 200 -3.03 -8.42 -10.97
C SER A 200 -3.10 -9.48 -12.08
N ASN A 201 -1.98 -10.17 -12.34
CA ASN A 201 -1.85 -11.07 -13.50
C ASN A 201 -1.81 -12.55 -13.14
N TYR A 202 -1.28 -12.92 -11.97
CA TYR A 202 -1.16 -14.31 -11.54
C TYR A 202 -1.63 -14.46 -10.10
N CYS A 203 -2.54 -15.39 -9.83
CA CYS A 203 -3.01 -15.66 -8.47
C CYS A 203 -2.54 -17.03 -8.00
N PHE A 204 -1.91 -17.09 -6.84
CA PHE A 204 -1.53 -18.32 -6.17
C PHE A 204 -2.21 -18.39 -4.81
N LYS A 205 -2.62 -19.60 -4.42
CA LYS A 205 -3.20 -19.88 -3.11
C LYS A 205 -2.33 -20.88 -2.37
N PHE A 206 -2.27 -20.76 -1.05
CA PHE A 206 -1.61 -21.76 -0.21
C PHE A 206 -2.16 -23.16 -0.47
N ASP A 207 -1.27 -24.13 -0.62
CA ASP A 207 -1.60 -25.56 -0.79
C ASP A 207 -0.54 -26.42 -0.10
N ALA A 208 -0.91 -27.03 1.03
CA ALA A 208 -0.03 -27.86 1.84
C ALA A 208 0.55 -29.09 1.10
N ASN A 209 -0.07 -29.49 -0.03
CA ASN A 209 0.37 -30.64 -0.82
C ASN A 209 1.27 -30.25 -2.01
N SER A 210 1.37 -28.96 -2.30
CA SER A 210 2.24 -28.46 -3.38
C SER A 210 3.71 -28.43 -2.91
N PRO A 211 4.68 -28.83 -3.76
CA PRO A 211 6.11 -28.74 -3.42
C PRO A 211 6.57 -27.32 -3.06
N SER A 212 5.89 -26.29 -3.59
CA SER A 212 6.18 -24.87 -3.31
C SER A 212 5.17 -24.26 -2.33
N LEU A 213 4.34 -25.07 -1.66
CA LEU A 213 3.25 -24.65 -0.78
C LEU A 213 2.23 -23.70 -1.43
N LEU A 214 2.23 -23.62 -2.76
CA LEU A 214 1.45 -22.71 -3.58
C LEU A 214 0.92 -23.44 -4.79
N ARG A 215 -0.35 -23.21 -5.11
CA ARG A 215 -0.98 -23.65 -6.37
C ARG A 215 -1.49 -22.44 -7.16
N LEU A 216 -1.35 -22.50 -8.48
CA LEU A 216 -1.94 -21.49 -9.37
C LEU A 216 -3.47 -21.60 -9.29
N VAL A 217 -4.13 -20.45 -9.16
CA VAL A 217 -5.59 -20.34 -9.19
C VAL A 217 -6.03 -19.98 -10.61
N PRO A 218 -6.93 -20.78 -11.23
CA PRO A 218 -7.50 -20.48 -12.54
C PRO A 218 -8.09 -19.07 -12.60
N ARG A 219 -7.90 -18.39 -13.74
CA ARG A 219 -8.21 -16.96 -13.90
C ARG A 219 -9.70 -16.66 -13.70
N GLU A 220 -10.56 -17.55 -14.17
CA GLU A 220 -12.01 -17.48 -14.03
C GLU A 220 -12.50 -17.41 -12.57
N GLU A 221 -11.72 -17.90 -11.60
CA GLU A 221 -12.09 -17.88 -10.19
C GLU A 221 -11.93 -16.49 -9.56
N TRP A 222 -11.00 -15.66 -10.07
CA TRP A 222 -10.60 -14.42 -9.41
C TRP A 222 -10.65 -13.16 -10.28
N LEU A 223 -10.77 -13.28 -11.60
CA LEU A 223 -10.93 -12.12 -12.47
C LEU A 223 -12.22 -11.35 -12.13
N LEU A 224 -12.09 -10.03 -12.11
CA LEU A 224 -13.21 -9.11 -11.96
C LEU A 224 -13.96 -8.97 -13.30
N LYS A 225 -15.20 -8.49 -13.26
CA LYS A 225 -16.04 -8.36 -14.46
C LYS A 225 -15.42 -7.43 -15.49
N GLU A 226 -14.82 -6.37 -14.99
CA GLU A 226 -14.13 -5.33 -15.74
C GLU A 226 -12.86 -5.88 -16.39
N MET A 227 -12.11 -6.75 -15.68
CA MET A 227 -10.91 -7.39 -16.23
C MET A 227 -11.21 -8.33 -17.39
N MET A 228 -12.40 -8.95 -17.40
CA MET A 228 -12.84 -9.80 -18.51
C MET A 228 -13.16 -9.01 -19.78
N LEU A 229 -13.33 -7.68 -19.68
CA LEU A 229 -13.54 -6.80 -20.84
C LEU A 229 -12.24 -6.39 -21.52
N TRP A 230 -11.09 -6.67 -20.91
CA TRP A 230 -9.78 -6.36 -21.48
C TRP A 230 -9.50 -7.30 -22.64
N THR A 231 -9.56 -6.76 -23.86
CA THR A 231 -9.36 -7.55 -25.07
C THR A 231 -7.88 -7.83 -25.27
N GLU A 232 -7.55 -9.00 -25.84
CA GLU A 232 -6.17 -9.33 -26.18
C GLU A 232 -5.59 -8.37 -27.25
N ALA A 233 -6.46 -7.74 -28.06
CA ALA A 233 -6.07 -6.69 -29.00
C ALA A 233 -5.61 -5.42 -28.27
N ASP A 234 -6.38 -4.91 -27.31
CA ASP A 234 -5.99 -3.75 -26.51
C ASP A 234 -4.72 -4.05 -25.68
N VAL A 235 -4.61 -5.25 -25.10
CA VAL A 235 -3.41 -5.67 -24.36
C VAL A 235 -2.18 -5.65 -25.27
N THR A 236 -2.29 -6.22 -26.47
CA THR A 236 -1.19 -6.25 -27.43
C THR A 236 -0.80 -4.85 -27.87
N GLU A 237 -1.78 -4.01 -28.21
CA GLU A 237 -1.57 -2.63 -28.63
C GLU A 237 -0.86 -1.80 -27.56
N LEU A 238 -1.32 -1.89 -26.30
CA LEU A 238 -0.71 -1.15 -25.19
C LEU A 238 0.74 -1.57 -24.98
N LEU A 239 0.99 -2.88 -24.92
CA LEU A 239 2.33 -3.40 -24.70
C LEU A 239 3.26 -3.11 -25.90
N ASP A 240 2.75 -3.03 -27.13
CA ASP A 240 3.55 -2.64 -28.30
C ASP A 240 3.97 -1.18 -28.26
N ILE A 241 3.07 -0.28 -27.83
CA ILE A 241 3.40 1.14 -27.59
C ILE A 241 4.42 1.26 -26.46
N ALA A 242 4.24 0.52 -25.37
CA ALA A 242 5.17 0.50 -24.24
C ALA A 242 6.55 -0.01 -24.68
N GLU A 243 6.60 -1.10 -25.45
CA GLU A 243 7.85 -1.69 -25.95
C GLU A 243 8.59 -0.73 -26.89
N ALA A 244 7.87 -0.07 -27.81
CA ALA A 244 8.43 0.95 -28.69
C ALA A 244 9.01 2.11 -27.89
N SER A 245 8.26 2.63 -26.90
CA SER A 245 8.73 3.69 -26.01
C SER A 245 9.98 3.27 -25.24
N LEU A 246 10.02 2.07 -24.67
CA LEU A 246 11.19 1.55 -23.94
C LEU A 246 12.41 1.43 -24.87
N LYS A 247 12.24 0.93 -26.10
CA LYS A 247 13.32 0.84 -27.09
C LYS A 247 13.91 2.20 -27.44
N ASP A 248 13.06 3.21 -27.62
CA ASP A 248 13.50 4.57 -27.92
C ASP A 248 14.21 5.21 -26.71
N THR A 249 13.69 5.04 -25.50
CA THR A 249 14.36 5.52 -24.27
C THR A 249 15.73 4.86 -24.09
N VAL A 250 15.82 3.53 -24.23
CA VAL A 250 17.09 2.79 -24.16
C VAL A 250 18.11 3.33 -25.15
N ARG A 251 17.69 3.65 -26.39
CA ARG A 251 18.56 4.24 -27.41
C ARG A 251 19.00 5.66 -27.03
N ASN A 252 18.05 6.51 -26.62
CA ASN A 252 18.28 7.92 -26.33
C ASN A 252 19.18 8.13 -25.10
N MET A 253 18.96 7.33 -24.05
CA MET A 253 19.75 7.34 -22.82
C MET A 253 20.99 6.43 -22.89
N ARG A 254 21.22 5.76 -24.03
CA ARG A 254 22.35 4.85 -24.28
C ARG A 254 22.48 3.76 -23.21
N MET A 255 21.34 3.23 -22.76
CA MET A 255 21.29 2.21 -21.73
C MET A 255 21.77 0.88 -22.29
N ALA A 256 22.58 0.16 -21.51
CA ALA A 256 22.89 -1.24 -21.82
C ALA A 256 21.76 -2.13 -21.29
N ALA A 257 20.62 -2.06 -21.95
CA ALA A 257 19.42 -2.79 -21.58
C ALA A 257 19.10 -3.91 -22.57
N THR A 258 18.30 -4.86 -22.09
CA THR A 258 17.59 -5.87 -22.89
C THR A 258 16.10 -5.71 -22.63
N ILE A 259 15.31 -5.71 -23.70
CA ILE A 259 13.85 -5.66 -23.62
C ILE A 259 13.33 -7.07 -23.31
N VAL A 260 12.38 -7.17 -22.38
CA VAL A 260 11.71 -8.42 -21.99
C VAL A 260 10.22 -8.25 -22.18
N ARG A 261 9.62 -9.04 -23.08
CA ARG A 261 8.18 -9.08 -23.33
C ARG A 261 7.59 -10.36 -22.71
N LYS A 262 6.53 -10.19 -21.91
CA LYS A 262 5.71 -11.25 -21.33
C LYS A 262 4.29 -11.16 -21.90
N GLU A 263 3.42 -12.08 -21.52
CA GLU A 263 2.00 -12.09 -21.95
C GLU A 263 1.28 -10.79 -21.60
N ARG A 264 1.52 -10.25 -20.39
CA ARG A 264 0.81 -9.09 -19.83
C ARG A 264 1.73 -8.02 -19.27
N ALA A 265 2.98 -8.02 -19.72
CA ALA A 265 3.98 -7.07 -19.27
C ALA A 265 5.07 -6.88 -20.31
N VAL A 266 5.71 -5.71 -20.32
CA VAL A 266 6.95 -5.47 -21.06
C VAL A 266 7.88 -4.58 -20.26
N GLY A 267 9.18 -4.83 -20.32
CA GLY A 267 10.14 -4.08 -19.53
C GLY A 267 11.55 -4.12 -20.08
N ILE A 268 12.45 -3.45 -19.36
CA ILE A 268 13.89 -3.45 -19.60
C ILE A 268 14.62 -4.02 -18.39
N ILE A 269 15.59 -4.89 -18.65
CA ILE A 269 16.55 -5.36 -17.65
C ILE A 269 17.97 -4.95 -18.06
N PRO A 270 18.90 -4.77 -17.12
CA PRO A 270 20.29 -4.47 -17.44
C PRO A 270 20.95 -5.68 -18.09
N ARG A 271 21.88 -5.43 -19.02
CA ARG A 271 22.78 -6.46 -19.52
C ARG A 271 23.75 -6.90 -18.41
N ASP A 272 24.18 -8.16 -18.46
CA ASP A 272 24.92 -8.84 -17.41
C ASP A 272 25.95 -7.97 -16.67
N GLY A 273 25.80 -7.90 -15.34
CA GLY A 273 26.71 -7.19 -14.45
C GLY A 273 26.52 -5.67 -14.38
N GLN A 274 25.58 -5.09 -15.16
CA GLN A 274 25.29 -3.66 -15.11
C GLN A 274 24.18 -3.33 -14.11
N LYS A 275 24.22 -2.10 -13.61
CA LYS A 275 23.15 -1.50 -12.83
C LYS A 275 22.77 -0.17 -13.43
N PHE A 276 21.47 0.10 -13.49
CA PHE A 276 20.99 1.42 -13.87
C PHE A 276 21.06 2.34 -12.66
N CYS A 277 21.37 3.62 -12.88
CA CYS A 277 21.17 4.61 -11.81
C CYS A 277 19.66 4.88 -11.66
N ARG A 278 19.25 5.21 -10.44
CA ARG A 278 17.84 5.43 -10.12
C ARG A 278 17.21 6.48 -11.02
N GLU A 279 17.89 7.59 -11.26
CA GLU A 279 17.38 8.70 -12.07
C GLU A 279 17.06 8.28 -13.51
N THR A 280 17.85 7.36 -14.08
CA THR A 280 17.59 6.81 -15.42
C THR A 280 16.34 5.92 -15.43
N LEU A 281 16.14 5.14 -14.36
CA LEU A 281 14.93 4.33 -14.19
C LEU A 281 13.69 5.21 -14.03
N GLU A 282 13.75 6.24 -13.17
CA GLU A 282 12.62 7.17 -12.98
C GLU A 282 12.27 7.90 -14.29
N GLU A 283 13.27 8.40 -15.02
CA GLU A 283 13.07 9.05 -16.33
C GLU A 283 12.40 8.09 -17.31
N THR A 284 12.85 6.84 -17.35
CA THR A 284 12.27 5.80 -18.23
C THR A 284 10.81 5.53 -17.90
N VAL A 285 10.48 5.39 -16.61
CA VAL A 285 9.09 5.20 -16.15
C VAL A 285 8.22 6.37 -16.55
N LEU A 286 8.66 7.60 -16.28
CA LEU A 286 7.89 8.81 -16.56
C LEU A 286 7.62 9.00 -18.06
N ILE A 287 8.61 8.72 -18.92
CA ILE A 287 8.45 8.78 -20.38
C ILE A 287 7.39 7.77 -20.83
N VAL A 288 7.55 6.50 -20.46
CA VAL A 288 6.66 5.42 -20.90
C VAL A 288 5.25 5.64 -20.37
N GLN A 289 5.11 5.99 -19.09
CA GLN A 289 3.83 6.33 -18.49
C GLN A 289 3.16 7.46 -19.25
N LYS A 290 3.87 8.54 -19.56
CA LYS A 290 3.27 9.69 -20.24
C LYS A 290 2.80 9.35 -21.65
N ILE A 291 3.57 8.55 -22.39
CA ILE A 291 3.20 8.09 -23.73
C ILE A 291 1.94 7.23 -23.68
N LEU A 292 1.88 6.29 -22.74
CA LEU A 292 0.71 5.41 -22.58
C LEU A 292 -0.53 6.19 -22.14
N GLU A 293 -0.42 7.12 -21.19
CA GLU A 293 -1.54 7.99 -20.76
C GLU A 293 -2.12 8.83 -21.90
N MET A 294 -1.32 9.19 -22.90
CA MET A 294 -1.77 9.95 -24.08
C MET A 294 -2.32 9.07 -25.21
N SER A 295 -2.09 7.76 -25.16
CA SER A 295 -2.59 6.82 -26.17
C SER A 295 -4.08 6.52 -25.97
N GLU A 296 -4.80 6.20 -27.04
CA GLU A 296 -6.22 5.84 -26.93
C GLU A 296 -6.42 4.54 -26.13
N VAL A 297 -5.54 3.55 -26.31
CA VAL A 297 -5.60 2.29 -25.58
C VAL A 297 -5.31 2.45 -24.09
N GLY A 298 -4.37 3.31 -23.70
CA GLY A 298 -4.08 3.60 -22.30
C GLY A 298 -5.21 4.33 -21.55
N GLN A 299 -6.20 4.89 -22.26
CA GLN A 299 -7.44 5.40 -21.66
C GLN A 299 -8.48 4.31 -21.43
N ARG A 300 -8.38 3.17 -22.13
CA ARG A 300 -9.33 2.05 -22.05
C ARG A 300 -8.83 0.93 -21.14
N LEU A 301 -7.51 0.75 -21.08
CA LEU A 301 -6.87 -0.36 -20.38
C LEU A 301 -5.99 0.17 -19.24
N PRO A 302 -6.23 -0.26 -17.98
CA PRO A 302 -5.35 0.10 -16.87
C PRO A 302 -3.98 -0.55 -17.04
N PHE A 303 -2.95 0.18 -16.65
CA PHE A 303 -1.56 -0.27 -16.66
C PHE A 303 -0.80 0.38 -15.51
N CYS A 304 0.34 -0.22 -15.18
CA CYS A 304 1.29 0.32 -14.21
C CYS A 304 2.68 0.30 -14.82
N ALA A 305 3.33 1.46 -14.93
CA ALA A 305 4.75 1.56 -15.26
C ALA A 305 5.50 1.85 -13.97
N PHE A 306 6.52 1.06 -13.63
CA PHE A 306 7.21 1.22 -12.35
C PHE A 306 8.71 0.93 -12.45
N ASN A 307 9.44 1.49 -11.49
CA ASN A 307 10.86 1.28 -11.27
C ASN A 307 11.04 0.13 -10.27
N GLY A 308 11.61 -1.00 -10.70
CA GLY A 308 11.87 -2.18 -9.86
C GLY A 308 13.24 -2.16 -9.18
N GLY A 309 13.84 -0.97 -8.97
CA GLY A 309 15.13 -0.78 -8.30
C GLY A 309 16.34 -1.00 -9.20
N ASN A 310 16.26 -1.92 -10.16
CA ASN A 310 17.29 -2.13 -11.19
C ASN A 310 16.72 -2.50 -12.57
N ASP A 311 15.40 -2.48 -12.74
CA ASP A 311 14.69 -2.68 -13.99
C ASP A 311 13.48 -1.73 -14.09
N VAL A 312 12.87 -1.65 -15.27
CA VAL A 312 11.58 -0.94 -15.46
C VAL A 312 10.63 -1.89 -16.15
N PHE A 313 9.42 -2.00 -15.64
CA PHE A 313 8.36 -2.79 -16.25
C PHE A 313 7.08 -1.98 -16.40
N VAL A 314 6.32 -2.31 -17.44
CA VAL A 314 4.93 -1.92 -17.66
C VAL A 314 4.09 -3.17 -17.60
N ASP A 315 3.22 -3.25 -16.60
CA ASP A 315 2.28 -4.34 -16.41
C ASP A 315 0.86 -3.91 -16.83
N ILE A 316 0.07 -4.84 -17.38
CA ILE A 316 -1.36 -4.64 -17.55
C ILE A 316 -2.05 -4.79 -16.19
N GLY A 317 -2.91 -3.84 -15.87
CA GLY A 317 -3.52 -3.69 -14.54
C GLY A 317 -2.65 -2.88 -13.59
N ASP A 318 -3.08 -2.80 -12.34
CA ASP A 318 -2.35 -2.18 -11.24
C ASP A 318 -2.69 -2.85 -9.90
N LYS A 319 -1.97 -2.52 -8.81
CA LYS A 319 -2.21 -3.08 -7.47
C LYS A 319 -3.64 -2.95 -6.97
N SER A 320 -4.41 -1.95 -7.42
CA SER A 320 -5.83 -1.83 -7.02
C SER A 320 -6.64 -3.01 -7.52
N TRP A 321 -6.39 -3.47 -8.75
CA TRP A 321 -7.01 -4.67 -9.32
C TRP A 321 -6.58 -5.94 -8.60
N GLY A 322 -5.32 -6.01 -8.17
CA GLY A 322 -4.82 -7.12 -7.35
C GLY A 322 -5.54 -7.20 -6.01
N VAL A 323 -5.71 -6.07 -5.33
CA VAL A 323 -6.47 -6.00 -4.06
C VAL A 323 -7.95 -6.33 -4.27
N LEU A 324 -8.59 -5.82 -5.31
CA LEU A 324 -9.99 -6.15 -5.65
C LEU A 324 -10.16 -7.64 -5.96
N ALA A 325 -9.19 -8.27 -6.62
CA ALA A 325 -9.18 -9.72 -6.85
C ALA A 325 -9.05 -10.50 -5.54
N CYS A 326 -8.19 -10.05 -4.61
CA CYS A 326 -8.11 -10.63 -3.27
C CYS A 326 -9.46 -10.54 -2.54
N GLN A 327 -10.09 -9.37 -2.55
CA GLN A 327 -11.42 -9.15 -1.97
C GLN A 327 -12.47 -10.10 -2.57
N ARG A 328 -12.47 -10.27 -3.90
CA ARG A 328 -13.39 -11.17 -4.61
C ARG A 328 -13.17 -12.64 -4.22
N ILE A 329 -11.92 -13.12 -4.24
CA ILE A 329 -11.60 -14.53 -3.91
C ILE A 329 -12.13 -14.90 -2.52
N PHE A 330 -12.00 -13.98 -1.56
CA PHE A 330 -12.46 -14.22 -0.19
C PHE A 330 -13.95 -13.90 0.03
N GLY A 331 -14.77 -13.92 -1.03
CA GLY A 331 -16.22 -13.79 -0.92
C GLY A 331 -16.76 -12.36 -1.06
N GLY A 332 -15.97 -11.44 -1.60
CA GLY A 332 -16.37 -10.04 -1.80
C GLY A 332 -16.21 -9.17 -0.56
N ILE A 333 -15.05 -9.22 0.08
CA ILE A 333 -14.73 -8.38 1.24
C ILE A 333 -14.69 -6.90 0.83
N GLU A 334 -15.40 -6.04 1.54
CA GLU A 334 -15.47 -4.62 1.22
C GLU A 334 -14.17 -3.88 1.52
N GLY A 335 -13.91 -2.79 0.78
CA GLY A 335 -12.75 -1.92 1.02
C GLY A 335 -12.70 -1.31 2.42
N GLY A 336 -13.85 -1.14 3.07
CA GLY A 336 -13.98 -0.66 4.46
C GLY A 336 -13.61 -1.70 5.51
N LYS A 337 -13.34 -2.95 5.11
CA LYS A 337 -12.84 -4.04 5.96
C LYS A 337 -11.51 -4.61 5.48
N THR A 338 -10.91 -3.94 4.50
CA THR A 338 -9.65 -4.31 3.88
C THR A 338 -8.61 -3.25 4.19
N LEU A 339 -7.44 -3.67 4.69
CA LEU A 339 -6.28 -2.83 4.87
C LEU A 339 -5.18 -3.26 3.91
N HIS A 340 -4.75 -2.39 3.00
CA HIS A 340 -3.50 -2.56 2.28
C HIS A 340 -2.33 -1.93 3.04
N VAL A 341 -1.20 -2.62 3.10
CA VAL A 341 0.04 -2.16 3.72
C VAL A 341 1.09 -2.14 2.61
N GLY A 342 1.64 -0.97 2.30
CA GLY A 342 2.59 -0.81 1.19
C GLY A 342 3.40 0.49 1.25
N ASP A 343 4.43 0.59 0.41
CA ASP A 343 5.31 1.77 0.34
C ASP A 343 5.00 2.67 -0.87
N GLN A 344 4.68 3.93 -0.60
CA GLN A 344 4.44 4.96 -1.64
C GLN A 344 5.64 5.91 -1.86
N PHE A 345 6.80 5.66 -1.23
CA PHE A 345 8.01 6.48 -1.43
C PHE A 345 8.79 6.10 -2.70
N LEU A 346 8.76 4.83 -3.10
CA LEU A 346 9.49 4.34 -4.27
C LEU A 346 8.69 4.42 -5.58
N SER A 347 7.48 4.95 -5.54
CA SER A 347 6.54 4.90 -6.66
C SER A 347 6.61 6.12 -7.58
N ALA A 348 7.75 6.40 -8.23
CA ALA A 348 7.61 7.03 -9.56
C ALA A 348 6.87 5.99 -10.42
N GLY A 349 5.65 6.31 -10.85
CA GLY A 349 4.74 5.31 -11.43
C GLY A 349 3.52 4.93 -10.59
N ALA A 350 3.40 5.41 -9.35
CA ALA A 350 2.20 5.28 -8.52
C ALA A 350 1.76 3.85 -8.15
N ASN A 351 2.66 2.85 -8.17
CA ASN A 351 2.33 1.44 -7.95
C ASN A 351 1.46 1.19 -6.69
N ASP A 352 1.97 1.49 -5.49
CA ASP A 352 1.21 1.34 -4.23
C ASP A 352 0.13 2.40 -4.02
N PHE A 353 0.30 3.56 -4.65
CA PHE A 353 -0.66 4.64 -4.58
C PHE A 353 -2.02 4.24 -5.16
N LYS A 354 -2.07 3.32 -6.13
CA LYS A 354 -3.31 2.82 -6.73
C LYS A 354 -4.12 1.95 -5.77
N ALA A 355 -3.50 1.24 -4.84
CA ALA A 355 -4.21 0.35 -3.90
C ALA A 355 -5.30 1.08 -3.07
N ARG A 356 -5.10 2.38 -2.81
CA ARG A 356 -6.08 3.25 -2.13
C ARG A 356 -7.40 3.45 -2.89
N LEU A 357 -7.46 3.02 -4.16
CA LEU A 357 -8.70 3.01 -4.95
C LEU A 357 -9.58 1.79 -4.62
N ALA A 358 -9.03 0.75 -3.98
CA ALA A 358 -9.71 -0.50 -3.66
C ALA A 358 -10.03 -0.66 -2.16
N CYS A 359 -9.23 -0.05 -1.27
CA CYS A 359 -9.37 -0.23 0.17
C CYS A 359 -8.68 0.87 1.00
N THR A 360 -8.79 0.78 2.33
CA THR A 360 -7.94 1.58 3.23
C THR A 360 -6.46 1.19 3.06
N THR A 361 -5.53 2.13 3.21
CA THR A 361 -4.11 1.89 2.94
C THR A 361 -3.21 2.55 3.99
N ALA A 362 -2.38 1.75 4.66
CA ALA A 362 -1.29 2.24 5.49
C ALA A 362 -0.02 2.43 4.64
N TRP A 363 0.51 3.66 4.66
CA TRP A 363 1.76 3.97 3.96
C TRP A 363 2.95 3.72 4.89
N ILE A 364 3.75 2.73 4.55
CA ILE A 364 4.94 2.27 5.27
C ILE A 364 6.21 2.71 4.55
N ALA A 365 7.29 3.00 5.29
CA ALA A 365 8.58 3.39 4.71
C ALA A 365 9.64 2.27 4.69
N ASN A 366 9.42 1.16 5.41
CA ASN A 366 10.32 0.02 5.54
C ASN A 366 9.65 -1.14 6.32
N PRO A 367 10.23 -2.36 6.33
CA PRO A 367 9.68 -3.51 7.04
C PRO A 367 9.49 -3.33 8.56
N LEU A 368 10.30 -2.48 9.20
CA LEU A 368 10.15 -2.20 10.63
C LEU A 368 8.84 -1.44 10.92
N GLU A 369 8.46 -0.48 10.07
CA GLU A 369 7.18 0.22 10.18
C GLU A 369 5.99 -0.73 9.95
N THR A 370 6.11 -1.75 9.07
CA THR A 370 5.09 -2.81 8.95
C THR A 370 4.92 -3.54 10.28
N CYS A 371 6.02 -3.93 10.92
CA CYS A 371 5.97 -4.59 12.23
C CYS A 371 5.30 -3.72 13.30
N GLN A 372 5.63 -2.44 13.35
CA GLN A 372 5.04 -1.48 14.28
C GLN A 372 3.54 -1.28 14.02
N LEU A 373 3.13 -1.20 12.75
CA LEU A 373 1.73 -1.11 12.35
C LEU A 373 0.93 -2.33 12.85
N LEU A 374 1.46 -3.54 12.64
CA LEU A 374 0.77 -4.77 13.06
C LEU A 374 0.70 -4.92 14.59
N ASP A 375 1.72 -4.45 15.33
CA ASP A 375 1.64 -4.37 16.79
C ASP A 375 0.58 -3.35 17.23
N GLU A 376 0.52 -2.19 16.58
CA GLU A 376 -0.49 -1.17 16.86
C GLU A 376 -1.91 -1.65 16.60
N ILE A 377 -2.14 -2.40 15.52
CA ILE A 377 -3.42 -3.09 15.25
C ILE A 377 -3.78 -4.01 16.43
N ALA A 378 -2.83 -4.82 16.90
CA ALA A 378 -3.08 -5.74 18.01
C ALA A 378 -3.42 -5.00 19.32
N GLU A 379 -2.71 -3.92 19.64
CA GLU A 379 -2.98 -3.07 20.81
C GLU A 379 -4.38 -2.43 20.75
N LEU A 380 -4.73 -1.85 19.58
CA LEU A 380 -6.02 -1.17 19.39
C LEU A 380 -7.18 -2.17 19.42
N ASP A 381 -7.02 -3.36 18.84
CA ASP A 381 -7.99 -4.46 18.91
C ASP A 381 -8.27 -4.84 20.36
N GLU A 382 -7.22 -5.07 21.16
CA GLU A 382 -7.36 -5.44 22.57
C GLU A 382 -8.08 -4.35 23.38
N MET A 383 -7.75 -3.08 23.12
CA MET A 383 -8.43 -1.95 23.75
C MET A 383 -9.91 -1.89 23.38
N GLN A 384 -10.26 -2.17 22.12
CA GLN A 384 -11.65 -2.16 21.66
C GLN A 384 -12.44 -3.34 22.23
N GLN A 385 -11.85 -4.53 22.31
CA GLN A 385 -12.46 -5.70 22.94
C GLN A 385 -12.73 -5.47 24.43
N ARG A 386 -11.85 -4.76 25.15
CA ARG A 386 -12.07 -4.41 26.56
C ARG A 386 -13.19 -3.39 26.77
N LYS A 387 -13.47 -2.54 25.78
CA LYS A 387 -14.57 -1.54 25.84
C LYS A 387 -15.93 -2.14 25.49
N THR A 388 -15.95 -3.23 24.74
CA THR A 388 -17.16 -3.87 24.21
C THR A 388 -17.61 -5.10 25.02
N ARG A 389 -16.76 -5.57 25.93
CA ARG A 389 -17.13 -6.46 27.05
C ARG A 389 -17.65 -5.64 28.21
#